data_AF-A0A7V7SWL2-F1
#
_entry.id   AF-A0A7V7SWL2-F1
#
_cell.length_a   1.000
_cell.length_b   1.000
_cell.length_c   1.000
_cell.angle_alpha   90.00
_cell.angle_beta   90.00
_cell.angle_gamma   90.00
#
_symmetry.space_group_name_H-M   'P 1'
#
loop_
_entity.id
_entity.type
_entity.pdbx_description
1 polymer ?
#
loop_
_entity_poly.entity_id
_entity_poly.type
_entity_poly.pdbx_seq_one_letter_code
_entity_poly.pdbx_strand_id
1 'polypeptide(L)'
;MLAFLALIGISVSSLLFSRWSRIESLSEPEVRQRFEQILEQEHLQAPYLEIGEDGKVSVDRSLEGEPGQKLASLCLLAWEADRGQLLNMEIPFWFVRIKMNRYFNLGTLTTALAGDWDQIQLKISVEELQRRGPGLLLDHVLENGSRILLWSRGESTPR
;
A
#
# COMPACT_ATOMS: atom_id res chain seq x y z
N MET A 1 43.59 13.15 12.45
CA MET A 1 42.84 12.05 11.81
C MET A 1 41.38 12.47 11.81
N LEU A 2 40.82 12.81 10.65
CA LEU A 2 39.51 13.43 10.49
C LEU A 2 38.39 12.38 10.43
N ALA A 3 37.38 12.62 11.28
CA ALA A 3 35.97 12.21 11.29
C ALA A 3 35.41 11.18 10.30
N PHE A 4 34.65 10.22 10.85
CA PHE A 4 33.40 9.74 10.25
C PHE A 4 32.28 9.92 11.28
N LEU A 5 31.65 11.10 11.29
CA LEU A 5 30.31 11.29 11.82
C LEU A 5 29.35 10.81 10.74
N ALA A 6 28.90 9.56 10.84
CA ALA A 6 27.75 9.09 10.07
C ALA A 6 26.53 9.87 10.56
N LEU A 7 26.23 10.96 9.87
CA LEU A 7 25.05 11.77 10.08
C LEU A 7 23.85 10.92 9.68
N ILE A 8 23.26 10.18 10.62
CA ILE A 8 22.00 9.48 10.39
C ILE A 8 20.95 10.58 10.25
N GLY A 9 20.67 10.96 9.00
CA GLY A 9 19.56 11.82 8.64
C GLY A 9 18.26 11.08 8.89
N ILE A 10 17.92 10.86 10.15
CA ILE A 10 16.59 10.40 10.54
C ILE A 10 15.67 11.59 10.36
N SER A 11 15.21 11.78 9.13
CA SER A 11 14.10 12.69 8.88
C SER A 11 12.92 12.19 9.72
N VAL A 12 12.14 13.10 10.32
CA VAL A 12 10.93 12.75 11.10
C VAL A 12 9.99 11.82 10.30
N SER A 13 10.04 11.93 8.96
CA SER A 13 9.33 11.03 8.04
C SER A 13 9.73 9.54 8.21
N SER A 14 11.02 9.23 8.44
CA SER A 14 11.51 7.86 8.60
C SER A 14 11.06 7.23 9.92
N LEU A 15 10.96 8.03 11.01
CA LEU A 15 10.44 7.55 12.29
C LEU A 15 8.95 7.24 12.22
N LEU A 16 8.17 8.10 11.57
CA LEU A 16 6.74 7.87 11.38
C LEU A 16 6.48 6.62 10.53
N PHE A 17 7.27 6.43 9.48
CA PHE A 17 7.18 5.24 8.64
C PHE A 17 7.45 3.95 9.42
N SER A 18 8.51 3.91 10.24
CA SER A 18 8.82 2.76 11.09
C SER A 18 7.73 2.40 12.10
N ARG A 19 6.90 3.37 12.51
CA ARG A 19 5.76 3.14 13.41
C ARG A 19 4.59 2.45 12.70
N TRP A 20 4.45 2.70 11.40
CA TRP A 20 3.32 2.25 10.59
C TRP A 20 3.64 1.02 9.75
N SER A 21 4.92 0.68 9.60
CA SER A 21 5.38 -0.50 8.88
C SER A 21 5.91 -1.58 9.81
N ARG A 22 5.64 -2.84 9.50
CA ARG A 22 6.33 -4.01 10.04
C ARG A 22 6.85 -4.85 8.90
N ILE A 23 8.07 -5.35 9.03
CA ILE A 23 8.67 -6.29 8.09
C ILE A 23 8.85 -7.61 8.83
N GLU A 24 8.28 -8.66 8.26
CA GLU A 24 8.31 -10.02 8.80
C GLU A 24 8.95 -10.94 7.75
N SER A 25 9.75 -11.91 8.20
CA SER A 25 10.19 -13.00 7.33
C SER A 25 9.22 -14.16 7.49
N LEU A 26 8.62 -14.61 6.40
CA LEU A 26 7.63 -15.68 6.37
C LEU A 26 7.96 -16.68 5.26
N SER A 27 7.34 -17.85 5.28
CA SER A 27 7.34 -18.78 4.16
C SER A 27 6.20 -18.49 3.19
N GLU A 28 6.33 -18.91 1.93
CA GLU A 28 5.30 -18.70 0.90
C GLU A 28 3.90 -19.21 1.31
N PRO A 29 3.74 -20.39 1.94
CA PRO A 29 2.43 -20.84 2.42
C PRO A 29 1.82 -19.90 3.49
N GLU A 30 2.63 -19.40 4.42
CA GLU A 30 2.18 -18.47 5.47
C GLU A 30 1.77 -17.12 4.89
N VAL A 31 2.49 -16.66 3.86
CA VAL A 31 2.16 -15.43 3.13
C VAL A 31 0.83 -15.59 2.42
N ARG A 32 0.62 -16.68 1.68
CA ARG A 32 -0.64 -16.95 0.99
C ARG A 32 -1.82 -16.89 1.95
N GLN A 33 -1.70 -17.59 3.08
CA GLN A 33 -2.70 -17.56 4.14
C GLN A 33 -2.93 -16.14 4.67
N ARG A 34 -1.88 -15.33 4.83
CA ARG A 34 -2.01 -13.95 5.31
C ARG A 34 -2.78 -13.06 4.32
N PHE A 35 -2.52 -13.18 3.02
CA PHE A 35 -3.24 -12.41 2.01
C PHE A 35 -4.73 -12.81 1.97
N GLU A 36 -5.03 -14.10 1.96
CA GLU A 36 -6.41 -14.62 2.00
C GLU A 36 -7.15 -14.17 3.25
N GLN A 37 -6.49 -14.25 4.41
CA GLN A 37 -7.05 -13.79 5.68
C GLN A 37 -7.41 -12.31 5.65
N ILE A 38 -6.55 -11.44 5.09
CA ILE A 38 -6.84 -10.01 5.00
C ILE A 38 -8.00 -9.74 4.04
N LEU A 39 -8.03 -10.43 2.88
CA LEU A 39 -9.13 -10.30 1.93
C LEU A 39 -10.48 -10.63 2.57
N GLU A 40 -10.54 -11.72 3.36
CA GLU A 40 -11.73 -12.13 4.08
C GLU A 40 -12.10 -11.17 5.22
N GLN A 41 -11.15 -10.86 6.11
CA GLN A 41 -11.39 -10.02 7.30
C GLN A 41 -11.86 -8.62 6.94
N GLU A 42 -11.26 -8.03 5.91
CA GLU A 42 -11.57 -6.68 5.44
C GLU A 42 -12.70 -6.67 4.38
N HIS A 43 -13.26 -7.84 4.04
CA HIS A 43 -14.33 -8.01 3.05
C HIS A 43 -13.97 -7.39 1.68
N LEU A 44 -12.75 -7.64 1.21
CA LEU A 44 -12.15 -7.09 -0.01
C LEU A 44 -12.48 -7.98 -1.21
N GLN A 45 -13.35 -7.51 -2.11
CA GLN A 45 -13.91 -8.35 -3.18
C GLN A 45 -13.46 -7.97 -4.59
N ALA A 46 -13.34 -6.68 -4.92
CA ALA A 46 -13.00 -6.22 -6.26
C ALA A 46 -12.00 -5.06 -6.22
N PRO A 47 -10.86 -5.15 -6.93
CA PRO A 47 -9.85 -4.10 -6.94
C PRO A 47 -10.31 -2.90 -7.76
N TYR A 48 -10.09 -1.70 -7.20
CA TYR A 48 -10.38 -0.44 -7.89
C TYR A 48 -9.41 -0.13 -9.03
N LEU A 49 -8.17 -0.58 -8.88
CA LEU A 49 -7.06 -0.42 -9.80
C LEU A 49 -6.65 -1.79 -10.31
N GLU A 50 -6.53 -1.90 -11.61
CA GLU A 50 -5.98 -3.07 -12.26
C GLU A 50 -4.72 -2.67 -13.03
N ILE A 51 -3.72 -3.54 -13.00
CA ILE A 51 -2.49 -3.37 -13.78
C ILE A 51 -2.59 -4.35 -14.94
N GLY A 52 -2.70 -3.83 -16.16
CA GLY A 52 -2.70 -4.63 -17.37
C GLY A 52 -1.33 -5.23 -17.66
N GLU A 53 -1.28 -6.21 -18.56
CA GLU A 53 -0.05 -6.87 -19.01
C GLU A 53 0.98 -5.89 -19.60
N ASP A 54 0.51 -4.76 -20.14
CA ASP A 54 1.36 -3.68 -20.66
C ASP A 54 1.86 -2.70 -19.57
N GLY A 55 1.62 -3.03 -18.31
CA GLY A 55 1.95 -2.23 -17.14
C GLY A 55 1.07 -0.98 -16.98
N LYS A 56 0.04 -0.79 -17.81
CA LYS A 56 -0.88 0.34 -17.65
C LYS A 56 -1.86 0.08 -16.52
N VAL A 57 -2.05 1.11 -15.71
CA VAL A 57 -3.05 1.11 -14.64
C VAL A 57 -4.40 1.57 -15.20
N SER A 58 -5.42 0.74 -15.07
CA SER A 58 -6.83 1.08 -15.31
C SER A 58 -7.57 1.27 -13.99
N VAL A 59 -8.62 2.11 -14.03
CA VAL A 59 -9.45 2.43 -12.87
C VAL A 59 -10.87 1.97 -13.16
N ASP A 60 -11.43 1.11 -12.31
CA ASP A 60 -12.84 0.71 -12.41
C ASP A 60 -13.74 1.69 -11.66
N ARG A 61 -14.21 2.71 -12.39
CA ARG A 61 -15.10 3.74 -11.84
C ARG A 61 -16.48 3.23 -11.42
N SER A 62 -16.88 2.00 -11.79
CA SER A 62 -18.14 1.43 -11.32
C SER A 62 -18.14 1.13 -9.82
N LEU A 63 -16.95 1.02 -9.23
CA LEU A 63 -16.74 0.82 -7.80
C LEU A 63 -16.69 2.13 -7.01
N GLU A 64 -16.80 3.30 -7.66
CA GLU A 64 -16.90 4.58 -6.95
C GLU A 64 -18.21 4.62 -6.12
N GLY A 65 -18.08 5.00 -4.85
CA GLY A 65 -19.20 5.11 -3.93
C GLY A 65 -19.79 6.52 -3.87
N GLU A 66 -20.81 6.68 -3.04
CA GLU A 66 -21.39 7.99 -2.75
C GLU A 66 -20.34 8.91 -2.10
N PRO A 67 -20.23 10.18 -2.55
CA PRO A 67 -19.31 11.13 -1.96
C PRO A 67 -19.55 11.32 -0.46
N GLY A 68 -18.48 11.32 0.34
CA GLY A 68 -18.53 11.72 1.75
C GLY A 68 -18.08 10.69 2.77
N GLN A 69 -17.73 9.46 2.35
CA GLN A 69 -17.16 8.48 3.26
C GLN A 69 -15.71 8.84 3.59
N LYS A 70 -15.42 9.06 4.88
CA LYS A 70 -14.07 9.42 5.33
C LYS A 70 -13.19 8.20 5.44
N LEU A 71 -12.02 8.29 4.82
CA LEU A 71 -10.96 7.29 4.94
C LEU A 71 -10.13 7.56 6.20
N ALA A 72 -9.92 6.51 7.00
CA ALA A 72 -9.09 6.55 8.20
C ALA A 72 -7.63 6.21 7.88
N SER A 73 -7.40 5.16 7.09
CA SER A 73 -6.07 4.69 6.75
C SER A 73 -6.00 4.08 5.35
N LEU A 74 -4.79 4.10 4.80
CA LEU A 74 -4.38 3.36 3.62
C LEU A 74 -3.47 2.23 4.07
N CYS A 75 -3.84 1.00 3.74
CA CYS A 75 -3.18 -0.20 4.18
C CYS A 75 -2.50 -0.90 3.00
N LEU A 76 -1.31 -1.42 3.22
CA LEU A 76 -0.49 -2.10 2.22
C LEU A 76 0.08 -3.39 2.81
N LEU A 77 -0.06 -4.47 2.07
CA LEU A 77 0.60 -5.73 2.34
C LEU A 77 1.40 -6.11 1.09
N ALA A 78 2.72 -6.15 1.19
CA ALA A 78 3.60 -6.43 0.06
C ALA A 78 4.57 -7.55 0.41
N TRP A 79 4.63 -8.56 -0.44
CA TRP A 79 5.50 -9.71 -0.34
C TRP A 79 6.59 -9.64 -1.41
N GLU A 80 7.84 -9.80 -0.99
CA GLU A 80 9.00 -9.95 -1.87
C GLU A 80 9.46 -11.42 -1.85
N ALA A 81 9.14 -12.16 -2.91
CA ALA A 81 9.35 -13.60 -2.98
C ALA A 81 10.83 -13.98 -2.90
N ASP A 82 11.69 -13.23 -3.59
CA ASP A 82 13.14 -13.50 -3.66
C ASP A 82 13.84 -13.39 -2.30
N ARG A 83 13.31 -12.57 -1.38
CA ARG A 83 13.89 -12.34 -0.06
C ARG A 83 13.15 -13.01 1.08
N GLY A 84 11.97 -13.54 0.82
CA GLY A 84 11.12 -14.09 1.86
C GLY A 84 10.61 -13.01 2.84
N GLN A 85 10.36 -11.77 2.38
CA GLN A 85 10.00 -10.64 3.24
C GLN A 85 8.58 -10.11 2.98
N LEU A 86 7.81 -9.97 4.05
CA LEU A 86 6.47 -9.41 4.06
C LEU A 86 6.49 -8.04 4.74
N LEU A 87 6.16 -6.99 3.99
CA LEU A 87 5.90 -5.66 4.49
C LEU A 87 4.39 -5.52 4.76
N ASN A 88 4.04 -5.19 5.99
CA ASN A 88 2.70 -4.79 6.38
C ASN A 88 2.73 -3.33 6.83
N MET A 89 1.88 -2.50 6.24
CA MET A 89 1.85 -1.08 6.52
C MET A 89 0.44 -0.54 6.66
N GLU A 90 0.25 0.34 7.63
CA GLU A 90 -1.00 1.08 7.82
C GLU A 90 -0.70 2.57 7.99
N ILE A 91 -0.97 3.35 6.94
CA ILE A 91 -0.71 4.79 6.90
C ILE A 91 -2.00 5.53 7.22
N PRO A 92 -2.03 6.40 8.25
CA PRO A 92 -3.16 7.27 8.47
C PRO A 92 -3.45 8.16 7.26
N PHE A 93 -4.73 8.31 6.90
CA PHE A 93 -5.11 9.02 5.68
C PHE A 93 -4.79 10.53 5.73
N TRP A 94 -4.69 11.12 6.92
CA TRP A 94 -4.20 12.49 7.07
C TRP A 94 -2.76 12.66 6.56
N PHE A 95 -1.91 11.63 6.71
CA PHE A 95 -0.53 11.66 6.27
C PHE A 95 -0.43 11.44 4.76
N VAL A 96 -1.26 10.54 4.22
CA VAL A 96 -1.50 10.35 2.78
C VAL A 96 -1.80 11.71 2.13
N ARG A 97 -2.74 12.48 2.67
CA ARG A 97 -3.11 13.82 2.17
C ARG A 97 -1.95 14.82 2.16
N ILE A 98 -1.01 14.73 3.10
CA ILE A 98 0.15 15.64 3.17
C ILE A 98 1.21 15.23 2.14
N LYS A 99 1.45 13.94 1.96
CA LYS A 99 2.52 13.43 1.08
C LYS A 99 2.11 13.33 -0.39
N MET A 100 0.83 13.13 -0.68
CA MET A 100 0.32 12.97 -2.04
C MET A 100 -0.17 14.31 -2.60
N ASN A 101 0.72 15.05 -3.25
CA ASN A 101 0.36 16.33 -3.89
C ASN A 101 -0.39 16.11 -5.22
N ARG A 102 -0.16 15.02 -5.96
CA ARG A 102 -0.83 14.78 -7.26
C ARG A 102 -1.16 13.32 -7.59
N TYR A 103 -0.22 12.39 -7.44
CA TYR A 103 -0.40 10.98 -7.80
C TYR A 103 0.30 10.06 -6.80
N PHE A 104 -0.19 8.83 -6.69
CA PHE A 104 0.35 7.80 -5.82
C PHE A 104 1.48 7.02 -6.49
N ASN A 105 2.64 6.93 -5.83
CA ASN A 105 3.75 6.10 -6.30
C ASN A 105 3.96 4.93 -5.31
N LEU A 106 3.83 3.70 -5.81
CA LEU A 106 3.98 2.50 -4.99
C LEU A 106 5.39 2.35 -4.42
N GLY A 107 6.41 2.67 -5.21
CA GLY A 107 7.83 2.66 -4.83
C GLY A 107 8.16 3.48 -3.59
N THR A 108 7.39 4.53 -3.28
CA THR A 108 7.62 5.35 -2.07
C THR A 108 7.17 4.62 -0.80
N LEU A 109 6.21 3.70 -0.89
CA LEU A 109 5.75 2.89 0.24
C LEU A 109 6.49 1.56 0.32
N THR A 110 6.99 1.06 -0.79
CA THR A 110 7.74 -0.20 -0.82
C THR A 110 9.25 0.01 -0.81
N THR A 111 9.77 1.22 -0.55
CA THR A 111 11.22 1.51 -0.55
C THR A 111 12.01 0.61 0.43
N ALA A 112 11.35 0.04 1.44
CA ALA A 112 11.97 -0.91 2.36
C ALA A 112 12.10 -2.34 1.81
N LEU A 113 11.37 -2.67 0.73
CA LEU A 113 11.51 -3.88 -0.06
C LEU A 113 12.44 -3.59 -1.24
N ALA A 114 13.16 -4.60 -1.74
CA ALA A 114 14.04 -4.43 -2.90
C ALA A 114 13.43 -4.88 -4.22
N GLY A 115 12.10 -5.10 -4.27
CA GLY A 115 11.38 -5.44 -5.48
C GLY A 115 11.14 -4.24 -6.41
N ASP A 116 10.89 -4.53 -7.69
CA ASP A 116 10.65 -3.57 -8.79
C ASP A 116 9.30 -2.81 -8.73
N TRP A 117 8.78 -2.62 -7.52
CA TRP A 117 7.51 -1.92 -7.27
C TRP A 117 7.59 -0.41 -7.58
N ASP A 118 8.80 0.13 -7.73
CA ASP A 118 9.07 1.54 -8.04
C ASP A 118 8.63 1.95 -9.46
N GLN A 119 8.50 0.96 -10.35
CA GLN A 119 8.05 1.18 -11.72
C GLN A 119 6.52 1.36 -11.80
N ILE A 120 5.77 0.94 -10.79
CA ILE A 120 4.31 1.03 -10.78
C ILE A 120 3.88 2.40 -10.28
N GLN A 121 3.48 3.25 -11.23
CA GLN A 121 2.89 4.56 -10.94
C GLN A 121 1.37 4.47 -10.94
N LEU A 122 0.75 4.49 -9.77
CA LEU A 122 -0.71 4.56 -9.66
C LEU A 122 -1.15 6.02 -9.90
N LYS A 123 -1.72 6.28 -11.08
CA LYS A 123 -2.26 7.59 -11.43
C LYS A 123 -3.64 7.81 -10.81
N ILE A 124 -3.71 7.71 -9.49
CA ILE A 124 -4.91 7.94 -8.70
C ILE A 124 -4.69 9.15 -7.77
N SER A 125 -5.68 10.05 -7.74
CA SER A 125 -5.69 11.20 -6.84
C SER A 125 -6.27 10.83 -5.48
N VAL A 126 -6.00 11.67 -4.47
CA VAL A 126 -6.59 11.52 -3.13
C VAL A 126 -8.12 11.63 -3.20
N GLU A 127 -8.64 12.51 -4.04
CA GLU A 127 -10.07 12.71 -4.24
C GLU A 127 -10.73 11.49 -4.89
N GLU A 128 -10.04 10.84 -5.83
CA GLU A 128 -10.50 9.57 -6.42
C GLU A 128 -10.50 8.44 -5.39
N LEU A 129 -9.47 8.34 -4.54
CA LEU A 129 -9.46 7.40 -3.41
C LEU A 129 -10.63 7.65 -2.45
N GLN A 130 -10.92 8.92 -2.13
CA GLN A 130 -12.04 9.28 -1.26
C GLN A 130 -13.39 8.99 -1.91
N ARG A 131 -13.52 9.18 -3.22
CA ARG A 131 -14.75 8.83 -3.97
C ARG A 131 -14.96 7.33 -4.02
N ARG A 132 -13.89 6.55 -4.18
CA ARG A 132 -13.95 5.09 -4.03
C ARG A 132 -14.38 4.67 -2.63
N GLY A 133 -13.98 5.42 -1.60
CA GLY A 133 -14.27 5.05 -0.22
C GLY A 133 -13.48 3.82 0.22
N PRO A 134 -13.87 3.16 1.33
CA PRO A 134 -13.19 1.98 1.85
C PRO A 134 -13.30 0.79 0.90
N GLY A 135 -12.24 0.00 0.82
CA GLY A 135 -12.22 -1.25 0.07
C GLY A 135 -10.92 -1.49 -0.67
N LEU A 136 -10.95 -2.53 -1.51
CA LEU A 136 -9.78 -3.00 -2.23
C LEU A 136 -9.40 -2.02 -3.33
N LEU A 137 -8.14 -1.59 -3.31
CA LEU A 137 -7.59 -0.69 -4.31
C LEU A 137 -6.78 -1.45 -5.34
N LEU A 138 -5.90 -2.34 -4.92
CA LEU A 138 -5.05 -3.13 -5.81
C LEU A 138 -4.80 -4.50 -5.21
N ASP A 139 -4.85 -5.53 -6.03
CA ASP A 139 -4.31 -6.86 -5.75
C ASP A 139 -3.52 -7.29 -7.00
N HIS A 140 -2.21 -7.36 -6.89
CA HIS A 140 -1.35 -7.63 -8.04
C HIS A 140 -0.21 -8.57 -7.69
N VAL A 141 0.04 -9.53 -8.58
CA VAL A 141 1.10 -10.52 -8.49
C VAL A 141 2.05 -10.30 -9.65
N LEU A 142 3.34 -10.15 -9.35
CA LEU A 142 4.41 -10.07 -10.33
C LEU A 142 4.81 -11.47 -10.82
N GLU A 143 5.52 -11.52 -11.95
CA GLU A 143 5.99 -12.78 -12.55
C GLU A 143 6.91 -13.58 -11.61
N ASN A 144 7.67 -12.92 -10.74
CA ASN A 144 8.53 -13.57 -9.74
C ASN A 144 7.77 -14.10 -8.51
N GLY A 145 6.43 -14.00 -8.49
CA GLY A 145 5.58 -14.43 -7.38
C GLY A 145 5.49 -13.42 -6.22
N SER A 146 6.16 -12.27 -6.32
CA SER A 146 5.95 -11.16 -5.39
C SER A 146 4.52 -10.64 -5.54
N ARG A 147 3.87 -10.27 -4.44
CA ARG A 147 2.46 -9.86 -4.45
C ARG A 147 2.26 -8.60 -3.63
N ILE A 148 1.36 -7.75 -4.09
CA ILE A 148 0.95 -6.56 -3.36
C ILE A 148 -0.57 -6.50 -3.23
N LEU A 149 -1.02 -6.11 -2.04
CA LEU A 149 -2.39 -5.81 -1.71
C LEU A 149 -2.44 -4.40 -1.14
N LEU A 150 -3.28 -3.54 -1.71
CA LEU A 150 -3.49 -2.16 -1.27
C LEU A 150 -4.98 -1.96 -1.05
N TRP A 151 -5.37 -1.42 0.10
CA TRP A 151 -6.77 -1.14 0.40
C TRP A 151 -6.91 0.07 1.31
N SER A 152 -8.09 0.69 1.29
CA SER A 152 -8.45 1.81 2.15
C SER A 152 -9.43 1.36 3.23
N ARG A 153 -9.26 1.85 4.46
CA ARG A 153 -10.21 1.66 5.56
C ARG A 153 -10.98 2.94 5.83
N GLY A 154 -12.26 2.81 6.16
CA GLY A 154 -13.10 3.92 6.59
C GLY A 154 -12.87 4.28 8.06
N GLU A 155 -13.28 5.47 8.46
CA GLU A 155 -13.50 5.76 9.88
C GLU A 155 -14.62 4.84 10.39
N SER A 156 -14.30 3.94 11.34
CA SER A 156 -15.32 3.18 12.05
C SER A 156 -16.27 4.16 12.71
N THR A 157 -17.49 4.31 12.16
CA THR A 157 -18.53 5.08 12.84
C THR A 157 -18.91 4.26 14.08
N PRO A 158 -18.73 4.76 15.32
CA PRO A 158 -19.29 4.08 16.47
C PRO A 158 -20.81 3.98 16.24
N ARG A 159 -21.31 2.75 16.15
CA ARG A 159 -22.76 2.48 16.13
C ARG A 159 -23.37 2.79 17.49
#